data_AF-A0A081P4X0-F1
#
_entry.id   AF-A0A081P4X0-F1
#
_cell.length_a   1.000
_cell.length_b   1.000
_cell.length_c   1.000
_cell.angle_alpha   90.00
_cell.angle_beta   90.00
_cell.angle_gamma   90.00
#
_symmetry.space_group_name_H-M   'P 1'
#
loop_
_entity.id
_entity.type
_entity.pdbx_description
1 polymer ?
#
loop_
_entity_poly.entity_id
_entity_poly.type
_entity_poly.pdbx_seq_one_letter_code
_entity_poly.pdbx_strand_id
1 'polypeptide(L)'
;MKKSRIFLLAAMMLAGAATSVFADASAQAAAFPIERTQGGTVTSNGQSPAEEEKENAFDNLLKTKWLTFQSTGWLQYAFPNQSSYVIASYSISAANDFPERDPKDWTLKGSNNGTDWTVLDTRQNESFDWRYQTKTYNIPNQTAYKYYRLELSNHSGSILQLAEVKLYDAQQWPEPAKAQITASGENLPDEGKDKLNDGSSLTKWLTFQKSGWVTYRFDRPIAIDGYALTSANDFQERDPAEWTLQASNDGKQWVTLDTRKGEQFRYRYQRTGYSVRSDAKYSYYKLDMKANGGNELQLAEIEFIPKDSPLQSIVPSIEIRNMDAQGNGKLFDQALPDAQEQIKLIILKLNEILYGHPNRMDVGPKKVVIFIKDEDGVAWAGGGQVTISSRHLKNVSNSNTPLRHEILGILYHELTHLYQLDDDRYGEIGYMIEGMADAIRFKVGYHDRLAVRKGGTWKDSYGVTGNFFVWIDEHKRPGFLQELNQSLSPFDGVEWNESVFQKLTGSDVLSLWNEYQRSLPNP
;
A
#
# COMPACT_ATOMS: atom_id res chain seq x y z
N MET A 1 -44.90 16.42 -77.78
CA MET A 1 -43.68 17.27 -77.75
C MET A 1 -43.72 18.16 -76.52
N LYS A 2 -42.65 18.12 -75.69
CA LYS A 2 -42.36 19.02 -74.53
C LYS A 2 -43.33 18.88 -73.34
N LYS A 3 -42.94 18.91 -72.06
CA LYS A 3 -41.65 18.97 -71.33
C LYS A 3 -42.00 18.60 -69.88
N SER A 4 -41.10 17.89 -69.20
CA SER A 4 -41.11 17.62 -67.76
C SER A 4 -41.14 18.93 -66.94
N ARG A 5 -41.93 18.99 -65.86
CA ARG A 5 -41.72 19.87 -64.71
C ARG A 5 -42.11 19.18 -63.41
N ILE A 6 -41.06 18.85 -62.68
CA ILE A 6 -40.99 18.48 -61.27
C ILE A 6 -41.53 19.64 -60.41
N PHE A 7 -42.38 19.34 -59.44
CA PHE A 7 -42.66 20.22 -58.30
C PHE A 7 -42.02 19.60 -57.05
N LEU A 8 -40.95 20.25 -56.57
CA LEU A 8 -40.41 20.07 -55.23
C LEU A 8 -41.34 20.79 -54.24
N LEU A 9 -41.79 20.08 -53.20
CA LEU A 9 -42.30 20.69 -51.97
C LEU A 9 -41.12 20.84 -51.00
N ALA A 10 -40.72 22.07 -50.73
CA ALA A 10 -39.70 22.39 -49.73
C ALA A 10 -40.35 22.42 -48.33
N ALA A 11 -39.95 21.51 -47.45
CA ALA A 11 -40.17 21.63 -46.01
C ALA A 11 -38.90 22.22 -45.37
N MET A 12 -39.04 23.38 -44.73
CA MET A 12 -38.01 24.03 -43.93
C MET A 12 -37.53 23.10 -42.79
N MET A 13 -36.25 22.73 -42.80
CA MET A 13 -35.54 22.29 -41.60
C MET A 13 -34.92 23.51 -40.92
N LEU A 14 -35.39 23.86 -39.72
CA LEU A 14 -34.61 24.66 -38.79
C LEU A 14 -33.51 23.76 -38.20
N ALA A 15 -32.27 23.97 -38.63
CA ALA A 15 -31.09 23.47 -37.95
C ALA A 15 -30.77 24.41 -36.77
N GLY A 16 -31.29 24.10 -35.59
CA GLY A 16 -30.78 24.65 -34.34
C GLY A 16 -29.51 23.88 -33.94
N ALA A 17 -28.34 24.40 -34.31
CA ALA A 17 -27.07 23.91 -33.78
C ALA A 17 -26.97 24.30 -32.30
N ALA A 18 -27.33 23.38 -31.41
CA ALA A 18 -26.89 23.46 -30.02
C ALA A 18 -25.41 23.04 -29.99
N THR A 19 -24.51 24.02 -30.09
CA THR A 19 -23.10 23.81 -29.80
C THR A 19 -22.95 23.58 -28.30
N SER A 20 -22.87 22.31 -27.89
CA SER A 20 -22.36 21.94 -26.58
C SER A 20 -20.88 22.26 -26.55
N VAL A 21 -20.51 23.37 -25.90
CA VAL A 21 -19.13 23.68 -25.58
C VAL A 21 -18.72 22.79 -24.41
N PHE A 22 -18.38 21.54 -24.69
CA PHE A 22 -17.46 20.81 -23.83
C PHE A 22 -16.07 21.18 -24.34
N ALA A 23 -15.41 22.06 -23.60
CA ALA A 23 -13.98 22.19 -23.74
C ALA A 23 -13.39 20.82 -23.41
N ASP A 24 -12.84 20.13 -24.42
CA ASP A 24 -11.89 19.06 -24.21
C ASP A 24 -10.69 19.67 -23.50
N ALA A 25 -10.76 19.71 -22.17
CA ALA A 25 -9.55 19.68 -21.36
C ALA A 25 -8.91 18.33 -21.68
N SER A 26 -7.97 18.32 -22.63
CA SER A 26 -7.09 17.19 -22.84
C SER A 26 -6.47 16.86 -21.49
N ALA A 27 -6.98 15.81 -20.83
CA ALA A 27 -6.44 15.31 -19.59
C ALA A 27 -5.02 14.85 -19.91
N GLN A 28 -4.04 15.70 -19.62
CA GLN A 28 -2.65 15.31 -19.61
C GLN A 28 -2.57 14.08 -18.71
N ALA A 29 -2.07 12.96 -19.23
CA ALA A 29 -1.97 11.72 -18.47
C ALA A 29 -1.30 12.06 -17.12
N ALA A 30 -2.00 11.75 -16.03
CA ALA A 30 -1.46 11.95 -14.69
C ALA A 30 -0.19 11.13 -14.58
N ALA A 31 0.94 11.80 -14.53
CA ALA A 31 2.25 11.19 -14.50
C ALA A 31 2.68 11.11 -13.03
N PHE A 32 3.30 10.00 -12.63
CA PHE A 32 3.74 9.79 -11.24
C PHE A 32 5.14 10.32 -11.06
N PRO A 33 5.51 10.88 -9.90
CA PRO A 33 6.87 11.31 -9.62
C PRO A 33 7.82 10.16 -9.92
N ILE A 34 8.65 10.37 -10.93
CA ILE A 34 9.66 9.41 -11.33
C ILE A 34 10.87 9.70 -10.46
N GLU A 35 11.39 8.66 -9.81
CA GLU A 35 12.69 8.65 -9.17
C GLU A 35 13.77 8.86 -10.27
N ARG A 36 14.53 9.96 -10.20
CA ARG A 36 15.46 10.41 -11.25
C ARG A 36 16.94 10.15 -10.94
N THR A 37 17.29 9.50 -9.85
CA THR A 37 18.68 9.28 -9.43
C THR A 37 19.32 8.01 -9.99
N GLN A 38 18.82 7.49 -11.11
CA GLN A 38 19.44 6.36 -11.82
C GLN A 38 20.32 6.80 -13.00
N GLY A 39 21.54 6.24 -13.06
CA GLY A 39 22.45 6.34 -14.20
C GLY A 39 23.18 7.69 -14.39
N GLY A 40 23.01 8.63 -13.46
CA GLY A 40 23.74 9.88 -13.42
C GLY A 40 25.13 9.78 -12.79
N THR A 41 25.78 10.94 -12.62
CA THR A 41 27.12 11.04 -12.03
C THR A 41 27.05 11.76 -10.70
N VAL A 42 27.73 11.24 -9.69
CA VAL A 42 27.78 11.82 -8.34
C VAL A 42 29.13 12.48 -8.11
N THR A 43 29.13 13.64 -7.47
CA THR A 43 30.33 14.34 -6.98
C THR A 43 30.13 14.75 -5.53
N SER A 44 31.21 14.89 -4.76
CA SER A 44 31.18 15.32 -3.35
C SER A 44 32.44 16.10 -3.01
N ASN A 45 32.46 16.82 -1.88
CA ASN A 45 33.68 17.42 -1.32
C ASN A 45 34.33 16.62 -0.19
N GLY A 46 33.68 15.54 0.26
CA GLY A 46 34.15 14.71 1.36
C GLY A 46 35.18 13.68 0.91
N GLN A 47 36.16 13.40 1.75
CA GLN A 47 36.96 12.18 1.63
C GLN A 47 36.18 11.03 2.26
N SER A 48 35.97 9.97 1.47
CA SER A 48 35.26 8.76 1.87
C SER A 48 36.24 7.57 1.92
N PRO A 49 36.07 6.61 2.84
CA PRO A 49 36.78 5.35 2.77
C PRO A 49 36.29 4.51 1.58
N ALA A 50 37.05 3.47 1.24
CA ALA A 50 36.63 2.50 0.23
C ALA A 50 35.30 1.84 0.65
N GLU A 51 34.43 1.57 -0.32
CA GLU A 51 33.09 0.96 -0.14
C GLU A 51 32.04 1.86 0.54
N GLU A 52 32.36 3.09 0.92
CA GLU A 52 31.41 4.09 1.47
C GLU A 52 31.44 5.41 0.69
N GLU A 53 31.70 5.32 -0.63
CA GLU A 53 31.83 6.47 -1.49
C GLU A 53 30.48 7.12 -1.84
N LYS A 54 30.56 8.33 -2.41
CA LYS A 54 29.41 9.17 -2.81
C LYS A 54 28.40 8.46 -3.71
N GLU A 55 28.83 7.48 -4.49
CA GLU A 55 27.98 6.67 -5.37
C GLU A 55 26.90 5.92 -4.58
N ASN A 56 27.22 5.45 -3.38
CA ASN A 56 26.30 4.70 -2.53
C ASN A 56 25.09 5.53 -2.09
N ALA A 57 25.20 6.86 -2.03
CA ALA A 57 24.06 7.71 -1.72
C ALA A 57 22.97 7.73 -2.81
N PHE A 58 23.18 7.08 -3.96
CA PHE A 58 22.26 7.10 -5.11
C PHE A 58 22.20 5.74 -5.83
N ASP A 59 22.55 4.64 -5.16
CA ASP A 59 22.63 3.31 -5.76
C ASP A 59 21.33 2.49 -5.61
N ASN A 60 20.32 3.06 -4.94
CA ASN A 60 19.05 2.42 -4.63
C ASN A 60 19.20 1.18 -3.72
N LEU A 61 20.25 1.14 -2.90
CA LEU A 61 20.51 0.13 -1.87
C LEU A 61 20.63 0.81 -0.50
N LEU A 62 19.56 0.72 0.30
CA LEU A 62 19.58 1.25 1.66
C LEU A 62 20.75 0.73 2.51
N LYS A 63 21.32 -0.44 2.20
CA LYS A 63 22.40 -1.07 2.99
C LYS A 63 23.80 -0.57 2.68
N THR A 64 23.99 0.20 1.60
CA THR A 64 25.25 0.90 1.35
C THR A 64 25.12 2.31 1.94
N LYS A 65 26.24 3.03 2.06
CA LYS A 65 26.19 4.41 2.55
C LYS A 65 27.29 5.25 1.93
N TRP A 66 27.03 6.55 1.87
CA TRP A 66 28.09 7.53 1.76
C TRP A 66 28.50 8.01 3.16
N LEU A 67 29.80 8.15 3.38
CA LEU A 67 30.38 8.75 4.59
C LEU A 67 31.50 9.74 4.26
N THR A 68 31.62 10.80 5.05
CA THR A 68 32.78 11.71 5.03
C THR A 68 33.33 11.95 6.43
N PHE A 69 34.66 12.05 6.57
CA PHE A 69 35.35 12.38 7.83
C PHE A 69 35.29 13.87 8.20
N GLN A 70 34.16 14.51 7.89
CA GLN A 70 33.85 15.89 8.26
C GLN A 70 32.45 15.95 8.84
N SER A 71 32.19 16.88 9.76
CA SER A 71 30.85 17.13 10.30
C SER A 71 29.88 17.75 9.29
N THR A 72 30.41 18.25 8.17
CA THR A 72 29.66 18.83 7.07
C THR A 72 30.16 18.25 5.75
N GLY A 73 29.30 18.24 4.74
CA GLY A 73 29.68 17.79 3.40
C GLY A 73 28.59 18.12 2.40
N TRP A 74 28.90 17.98 1.12
CA TRP A 74 27.91 18.04 0.07
C TRP A 74 28.00 16.86 -0.88
N LEU A 75 26.83 16.43 -1.33
CA LEU A 75 26.63 15.50 -2.43
C LEU A 75 25.98 16.25 -3.58
N GLN A 76 26.43 16.01 -4.80
CA GLN A 76 25.86 16.59 -6.00
C GLN A 76 25.60 15.49 -7.03
N TYR A 77 24.36 15.44 -7.48
CA TYR A 77 23.91 14.56 -8.54
C TYR A 77 23.80 15.33 -9.87
N ALA A 78 24.39 14.80 -10.92
CA ALA A 78 24.25 15.26 -12.30
C ALA A 78 23.47 14.23 -13.11
N PHE A 79 22.35 14.62 -13.70
CA PHE A 79 21.56 13.68 -14.51
C PHE A 79 22.32 13.26 -15.78
N PRO A 80 22.08 12.02 -16.26
CA PRO A 80 22.73 11.53 -17.46
C PRO A 80 22.36 12.36 -18.69
N ASN A 81 23.26 12.37 -19.68
CA ASN A 81 23.07 13.03 -20.97
C ASN A 81 22.75 14.53 -20.89
N GLN A 82 23.18 15.20 -19.80
CA GLN A 82 22.88 16.61 -19.51
C GLN A 82 21.38 16.92 -19.44
N SER A 83 20.56 15.92 -19.11
CA SER A 83 19.13 16.10 -18.89
C SER A 83 18.90 17.03 -17.71
N SER A 84 17.75 17.71 -17.68
CA SER A 84 17.33 18.53 -16.55
C SER A 84 15.90 18.15 -16.16
N TYR A 85 15.66 18.00 -14.87
CA TYR A 85 14.34 17.69 -14.33
C TYR A 85 13.93 18.75 -13.32
N VAL A 86 12.64 19.09 -13.29
CA VAL A 86 12.05 19.76 -12.15
C VAL A 86 11.90 18.70 -11.07
N ILE A 87 12.54 18.84 -9.92
CA ILE A 87 12.36 17.93 -8.76
C ILE A 87 11.35 18.59 -7.82
N ALA A 88 10.31 17.86 -7.40
CA ALA A 88 9.28 18.34 -6.48
C ALA A 88 9.27 17.63 -5.13
N SER A 89 10.01 16.53 -4.98
CA SER A 89 10.29 15.96 -3.67
C SER A 89 11.61 15.22 -3.66
N TYR A 90 12.14 14.99 -2.47
CA TYR A 90 13.30 14.16 -2.26
C TYR A 90 13.14 13.33 -0.98
N SER A 91 13.86 12.21 -0.89
CA SER A 91 13.97 11.46 0.35
C SER A 91 15.43 11.32 0.78
N ILE A 92 15.65 11.27 2.09
CA ILE A 92 16.94 10.95 2.71
C ILE A 92 16.74 9.78 3.64
N SER A 93 17.64 8.81 3.58
CA SER A 93 17.67 7.64 4.45
C SER A 93 18.90 7.67 5.36
N ALA A 94 18.70 7.46 6.65
CA ALA A 94 19.82 7.29 7.59
C ALA A 94 20.69 6.08 7.19
N ALA A 95 22.01 6.14 7.36
CA ALA A 95 22.92 5.00 7.15
C ALA A 95 22.79 3.89 8.23
N ASN A 96 23.83 3.09 8.47
CA ASN A 96 23.82 1.94 9.39
C ASN A 96 24.55 2.12 10.74
N ASP A 97 25.39 3.16 10.87
CA ASP A 97 26.43 3.19 11.92
C ASP A 97 25.99 3.95 13.19
N PHE A 98 26.19 5.27 13.24
CA PHE A 98 25.91 6.08 14.43
C PHE A 98 24.91 7.22 14.19
N PRO A 99 23.82 7.34 15.00
CA PRO A 99 22.81 8.40 14.87
C PRO A 99 23.38 9.82 14.85
N GLU A 100 24.44 10.10 15.62
CA GLU A 100 25.01 11.45 15.68
C GLU A 100 25.67 11.91 14.36
N ARG A 101 25.94 10.96 13.45
CA ARG A 101 26.52 11.21 12.13
C ARG A 101 25.47 11.44 11.05
N ASP A 102 24.20 11.21 11.34
CA ASP A 102 23.12 11.43 10.38
C ASP A 102 22.94 12.91 10.08
N PRO A 103 22.36 13.25 8.91
CA PRO A 103 22.06 14.63 8.59
C PRO A 103 21.06 15.20 9.59
N LYS A 104 21.46 16.27 10.29
CA LYS A 104 20.58 17.05 11.18
C LYS A 104 20.01 18.26 10.45
N ASP A 105 20.87 18.94 9.71
CA ASP A 105 20.51 20.13 8.92
C ASP A 105 21.02 19.93 7.50
N TRP A 106 20.25 20.41 6.52
CA TRP A 106 20.72 20.44 5.14
C TRP A 106 20.00 21.49 4.30
N THR A 107 20.63 21.84 3.19
CA THR A 107 20.07 22.67 2.13
C THR A 107 20.13 21.93 0.80
N LEU A 108 18.98 21.74 0.18
CA LEU A 108 18.89 21.24 -1.20
C LEU A 108 18.93 22.41 -2.17
N LYS A 109 19.75 22.33 -3.21
CA LYS A 109 19.94 23.35 -4.24
C LYS A 109 19.87 22.77 -5.64
N GLY A 110 19.43 23.58 -6.61
CA GLY A 110 19.43 23.27 -8.03
C GLY A 110 20.37 24.17 -8.83
N SER A 111 20.99 23.65 -9.88
CA SER A 111 21.82 24.42 -10.82
C SER A 111 21.75 23.87 -12.25
N ASN A 112 21.94 24.75 -13.23
CA ASN A 112 22.06 24.39 -14.65
C ASN A 112 23.47 24.55 -15.22
N ASN A 113 24.40 25.15 -14.46
CA ASN A 113 25.78 25.40 -14.87
C ASN A 113 26.82 24.88 -13.86
N GLY A 114 26.37 24.29 -12.74
CA GLY A 114 27.23 23.74 -11.68
C GLY A 114 27.94 24.78 -10.80
N THR A 115 27.72 26.07 -11.06
CA THR A 115 28.41 27.18 -10.37
C THR A 115 27.44 28.13 -9.67
N ASP A 116 26.33 28.48 -10.33
CA ASP A 116 25.24 29.26 -9.75
C ASP A 116 24.16 28.33 -9.20
N TRP A 117 23.81 28.50 -7.93
CA TRP A 117 22.91 27.59 -7.22
C TRP A 117 21.69 28.32 -6.67
N THR A 118 20.51 27.77 -6.92
CA THR A 118 19.24 28.22 -6.34
C THR A 118 18.88 27.29 -5.18
N VAL A 119 18.63 27.87 -4.00
CA VAL A 119 18.12 27.11 -2.84
C VAL A 119 16.68 26.67 -3.09
N LEU A 120 16.41 25.38 -2.89
CA LEU A 120 15.11 24.75 -3.12
C LEU A 120 14.43 24.30 -1.82
N ASP A 121 15.20 23.88 -0.83
CA ASP A 121 14.70 23.52 0.50
C ASP A 121 15.78 23.68 1.56
N THR A 122 15.36 23.92 2.80
CA THR A 122 16.23 23.98 3.98
C THR A 122 15.54 23.26 5.13
N ARG A 123 16.23 22.30 5.73
CA ARG A 123 15.77 21.53 6.89
C ARG A 123 16.73 21.73 8.06
N GLN A 124 16.18 21.76 9.27
CA GLN A 124 16.93 21.98 10.50
C GLN A 124 16.41 21.08 11.61
N ASN A 125 17.33 20.59 12.44
CA ASN A 125 17.04 19.74 13.61
C ASN A 125 16.23 18.49 13.27
N GLU A 126 16.41 17.95 12.08
CA GLU A 126 15.85 16.65 11.73
C GLU A 126 16.58 15.57 12.52
N SER A 127 15.86 14.51 12.86
CA SER A 127 16.39 13.32 13.54
C SER A 127 15.83 12.07 12.88
N PHE A 128 16.57 10.97 12.94
CA PHE A 128 16.09 9.67 12.51
C PHE A 128 15.89 8.78 13.74
N ASP A 129 14.69 8.23 13.88
CA ASP A 129 14.29 7.44 15.05
C ASP A 129 14.88 6.03 15.05
N TRP A 130 15.23 5.54 13.86
CA TRP A 130 15.77 4.23 13.54
C TRP A 130 16.76 4.38 12.39
N ARG A 131 17.72 3.47 12.26
CA ARG A 131 18.63 3.47 11.11
C ARG A 131 17.91 2.99 9.85
N TYR A 132 18.36 3.50 8.71
CA TYR A 132 17.67 3.41 7.41
C TYR A 132 16.23 3.91 7.39
N GLN A 133 15.78 4.61 8.43
CA GLN A 133 14.55 5.36 8.36
C GLN A 133 14.66 6.34 7.18
N THR A 134 13.71 6.24 6.26
CA THR A 134 13.60 7.13 5.11
C THR A 134 12.59 8.20 5.43
N LYS A 135 13.01 9.46 5.32
CA LYS A 135 12.14 10.63 5.41
C LYS A 135 12.02 11.30 4.04
N THR A 136 10.80 11.65 3.66
CA THR A 136 10.47 12.27 2.36
C THR A 136 9.97 13.70 2.56
N TYR A 137 10.44 14.61 1.72
CA TYR A 137 10.18 16.04 1.81
C TYR A 137 9.69 16.57 0.47
N ASN A 138 8.51 17.19 0.46
CA ASN A 138 7.97 17.89 -0.70
C ASN A 138 8.54 19.32 -0.77
N ILE A 139 8.86 19.78 -1.99
CA ILE A 139 9.46 21.09 -2.26
C ILE A 139 8.67 21.82 -3.36
N PRO A 140 8.41 23.13 -3.25
CA PRO A 140 7.62 23.88 -4.23
C PRO A 140 8.44 24.31 -5.46
N ASN A 141 9.39 23.49 -5.91
CA ASN A 141 10.24 23.82 -7.05
C ASN A 141 9.51 23.61 -8.39
N GLN A 142 9.62 24.60 -9.27
CA GLN A 142 9.02 24.61 -10.60
C GLN A 142 10.06 24.72 -11.72
N THR A 143 11.34 24.84 -11.38
CA THR A 143 12.44 25.01 -12.35
C THR A 143 13.20 23.71 -12.54
N ALA A 144 13.49 23.37 -13.81
CA ALA A 144 14.29 22.21 -14.13
C ALA A 144 15.79 22.52 -13.97
N TYR A 145 16.51 21.61 -13.32
CA TYR A 145 17.94 21.73 -13.09
C TYR A 145 18.67 20.48 -13.58
N LYS A 146 19.87 20.67 -14.15
CA LYS A 146 20.80 19.59 -14.53
C LYS A 146 21.52 18.98 -13.33
N TYR A 147 21.72 19.80 -12.29
CA TYR A 147 22.44 19.43 -11.09
C TYR A 147 21.58 19.69 -9.85
N TYR A 148 21.58 18.74 -8.93
CA TYR A 148 21.01 18.91 -7.60
C TYR A 148 22.12 18.68 -6.58
N ARG A 149 22.26 19.60 -5.62
CA ARG A 149 23.26 19.52 -4.56
C ARG A 149 22.59 19.57 -3.20
N LEU A 150 22.98 18.65 -2.34
CA LEU A 150 22.58 18.58 -0.95
C LEU A 150 23.80 18.97 -0.12
N GLU A 151 23.71 20.08 0.62
CA GLU A 151 24.73 20.52 1.58
C GLU A 151 24.24 20.18 2.98
N LEU A 152 24.96 19.33 3.71
CA LEU A 152 24.49 18.73 4.96
C LEU A 152 25.46 18.98 6.12
N SER A 153 24.92 18.97 7.33
CA SER A 153 25.65 18.86 8.58
C SER A 153 25.05 17.81 9.50
N ASN A 154 25.92 17.15 10.27
CA ASN A 154 25.52 16.11 11.20
C ASN A 154 24.99 16.66 12.54
N HIS A 155 24.65 15.77 13.47
CA HIS A 155 24.28 16.19 14.83
C HIS A 155 25.49 16.60 15.66
N SER A 156 26.56 15.80 15.65
CA SER A 156 27.78 16.07 16.43
C SER A 156 29.00 15.27 15.94
N GLY A 157 30.18 15.57 16.48
CA GLY A 157 31.42 14.91 16.08
C GLY A 157 31.96 15.40 14.74
N SER A 158 32.76 14.59 14.06
CA SER A 158 33.47 14.98 12.83
C SER A 158 33.16 14.06 11.65
N ILE A 159 32.04 13.34 11.66
CA ILE A 159 31.69 12.38 10.60
C ILE A 159 30.23 12.55 10.21
N LEU A 160 29.96 12.68 8.91
CA LEU A 160 28.62 12.74 8.34
C LEU A 160 28.39 11.49 7.47
N GLN A 161 27.20 10.92 7.54
CA GLN A 161 26.80 9.76 6.74
C GLN A 161 25.34 9.82 6.30
N LEU A 162 24.99 9.06 5.26
CA LEU A 162 23.62 8.72 4.89
C LEU A 162 23.61 7.51 3.95
N ALA A 163 22.52 6.73 3.98
CA ALA A 163 22.36 5.57 3.11
C ALA A 163 22.00 6.00 1.70
N GLU A 164 20.95 6.80 1.56
CA GLU A 164 20.32 7.03 0.26
C GLU A 164 19.74 8.45 0.15
N VAL A 165 19.83 9.01 -1.05
CA VAL A 165 19.09 10.18 -1.50
C VAL A 165 18.34 9.80 -2.78
N LYS A 166 17.03 10.06 -2.80
CA LYS A 166 16.22 9.93 -4.02
C LYS A 166 15.64 11.27 -4.40
N LEU A 167 15.64 11.60 -5.69
CA LEU A 167 15.10 12.84 -6.23
C LEU A 167 13.92 12.51 -7.14
N TYR A 168 12.74 12.98 -6.78
CA TYR A 168 11.51 12.71 -7.50
C TYR A 168 11.11 13.94 -8.31
N ASP A 169 10.87 13.73 -9.61
CA ASP A 169 10.49 14.85 -10.47
C ASP A 169 9.13 15.48 -10.11
N ALA A 170 8.84 16.64 -10.69
CA ALA A 170 7.64 17.42 -10.43
C ALA A 170 6.39 16.87 -11.09
N GLN A 171 6.43 15.62 -11.52
CA GLN A 171 5.20 14.88 -11.67
C GLN A 171 4.63 14.75 -10.26
N GLN A 172 3.54 15.46 -10.00
CA GLN A 172 2.87 15.34 -8.70
C GLN A 172 2.53 13.88 -8.51
N TRP A 173 2.75 13.33 -7.30
CA TRP A 173 2.04 12.12 -6.89
C TRP A 173 0.61 12.42 -7.23
N PRO A 174 0.03 11.75 -8.24
CA PRO A 174 -1.25 12.18 -8.71
C PRO A 174 -2.16 11.89 -7.55
N GLU A 175 -2.66 12.96 -6.93
CA GLU A 175 -3.59 12.86 -5.80
C GLU A 175 -4.59 11.77 -6.17
N PRO A 176 -4.81 10.76 -5.30
CA PRO A 176 -5.75 9.70 -5.59
C PRO A 176 -7.02 10.32 -6.15
N ALA A 177 -7.51 9.80 -7.28
CA ALA A 177 -8.67 10.38 -7.93
C ALA A 177 -9.80 10.47 -6.91
N LYS A 178 -10.33 11.67 -6.68
CA LYS A 178 -11.33 11.88 -5.65
C LYS A 178 -12.68 11.44 -6.21
N ALA A 179 -13.42 10.69 -5.42
CA ALA A 179 -14.75 10.26 -5.80
C ALA A 179 -15.83 11.01 -5.03
N GLN A 180 -16.85 11.46 -5.75
CA GLN A 180 -18.14 11.77 -5.15
C GLN A 180 -18.95 10.48 -5.05
N ILE A 181 -19.45 10.16 -3.86
CA ILE A 181 -20.21 8.94 -3.60
C ILE A 181 -21.70 9.26 -3.57
N THR A 182 -22.47 8.41 -4.22
CA THR A 182 -23.93 8.34 -4.09
C THR A 182 -24.34 6.91 -3.80
N ALA A 183 -25.39 6.72 -3.01
CA ALA A 183 -25.88 5.40 -2.65
C ALA A 183 -27.41 5.34 -2.77
N SER A 184 -27.96 4.14 -2.90
CA SER A 184 -29.41 3.91 -3.00
C SER A 184 -30.18 4.18 -1.70
N GLY A 185 -29.47 4.28 -0.56
CA GLY A 185 -30.02 4.54 0.76
C GLY A 185 -28.88 4.63 1.79
N GLU A 186 -29.16 5.19 2.96
CA GLU A 186 -28.17 5.45 4.01
C GLU A 186 -28.85 5.47 5.39
N ASN A 187 -28.10 5.15 6.46
CA ASN A 187 -28.53 5.30 7.85
C ASN A 187 -27.73 6.43 8.52
N LEU A 188 -28.28 7.65 8.50
CA LEU A 188 -27.63 8.84 9.05
C LEU A 188 -27.93 9.01 10.56
N PRO A 189 -27.03 9.66 11.32
CA PRO A 189 -25.81 10.34 10.86
C PRO A 189 -24.56 9.45 10.80
N ASP A 190 -24.56 8.31 11.49
CA ASP A 190 -23.31 7.60 11.81
C ASP A 190 -22.88 6.56 10.76
N GLU A 191 -23.83 6.08 9.94
CA GLU A 191 -23.62 4.98 8.98
C GLU A 191 -23.94 5.40 7.52
N GLY A 192 -23.54 6.63 7.18
CA GLY A 192 -23.68 7.20 5.84
C GLY A 192 -22.67 6.65 4.82
N LYS A 193 -22.89 6.94 3.54
CA LYS A 193 -22.04 6.50 2.41
C LYS A 193 -20.62 7.02 2.48
N ASP A 194 -20.39 8.12 3.19
CA ASP A 194 -19.06 8.71 3.40
C ASP A 194 -18.15 7.78 4.22
N LYS A 195 -18.71 6.72 4.83
CA LYS A 195 -17.95 5.68 5.52
C LYS A 195 -17.35 4.64 4.57
N LEU A 196 -17.80 4.56 3.31
CA LEU A 196 -17.33 3.54 2.34
C LEU A 196 -15.94 3.82 1.75
N ASN A 197 -15.33 4.96 2.07
CA ASN A 197 -14.03 5.36 1.56
C ASN A 197 -13.24 6.26 2.55
N ASP A 198 -13.51 6.13 3.85
CA ASP A 198 -12.84 6.94 4.88
C ASP A 198 -11.50 6.33 5.35
N GLY A 199 -11.16 5.16 4.81
CA GLY A 199 -9.92 4.45 5.08
C GLY A 199 -9.96 3.67 6.38
N SER A 200 -11.13 3.50 6.99
CA SER A 200 -11.30 2.81 8.27
C SER A 200 -12.26 1.64 8.12
N SER A 201 -11.81 0.46 8.53
CA SER A 201 -12.70 -0.70 8.66
C SER A 201 -13.64 -0.59 9.86
N LEU A 202 -13.41 0.35 10.78
CA LEU A 202 -14.14 0.48 12.04
C LEU A 202 -15.46 1.27 11.90
N THR A 203 -15.62 1.96 10.78
CA THR A 203 -16.82 2.68 10.37
C THR A 203 -17.56 1.87 9.30
N LYS A 204 -18.83 2.20 9.04
CA LYS A 204 -19.60 1.47 8.03
C LYS A 204 -20.70 2.30 7.40
N TRP A 205 -21.09 1.92 6.20
CA TRP A 205 -22.36 2.30 5.60
C TRP A 205 -23.40 1.21 5.84
N LEU A 206 -24.64 1.63 6.12
CA LEU A 206 -25.80 0.75 6.27
C LEU A 206 -26.98 1.31 5.47
N THR A 207 -27.74 0.41 4.84
CA THR A 207 -29.09 0.70 4.37
C THR A 207 -30.08 -0.35 4.87
N PHE A 208 -31.30 0.09 5.24
CA PHE A 208 -32.40 -0.80 5.68
C PHE A 208 -33.04 -1.62 4.55
N GLN A 209 -32.41 -1.64 3.38
CA GLN A 209 -32.83 -2.45 2.24
C GLN A 209 -31.92 -3.68 2.12
N LYS A 210 -32.50 -4.79 1.68
CA LYS A 210 -31.77 -6.04 1.43
C LYS A 210 -30.74 -5.93 0.31
N SER A 211 -30.99 -5.05 -0.64
CA SER A 211 -30.14 -4.78 -1.80
C SER A 211 -29.93 -3.28 -1.94
N GLY A 212 -28.84 -2.88 -2.58
CA GLY A 212 -28.55 -1.49 -2.82
C GLY A 212 -27.44 -1.29 -3.82
N TRP A 213 -27.20 -0.06 -4.21
CA TRP A 213 -26.10 0.30 -5.09
C TRP A 213 -25.32 1.47 -4.52
N VAL A 214 -24.04 1.51 -4.85
CA VAL A 214 -23.14 2.63 -4.56
C VAL A 214 -22.46 3.03 -5.86
N THR A 215 -22.49 4.32 -6.20
CA THR A 215 -21.83 4.88 -7.37
C THR A 215 -20.76 5.87 -6.93
N TYR A 216 -19.55 5.65 -7.44
CA TYR A 216 -18.40 6.53 -7.34
C TYR A 216 -18.28 7.31 -8.65
N ARG A 217 -18.30 8.64 -8.57
CA ARG A 217 -17.94 9.53 -9.67
C ARG A 217 -16.57 10.12 -9.39
N PHE A 218 -15.56 9.66 -10.09
CA PHE A 218 -14.22 10.20 -10.01
C PHE A 218 -14.12 11.56 -10.70
N ASP A 219 -13.31 12.45 -10.14
CA ASP A 219 -12.97 13.76 -10.71
C ASP A 219 -12.19 13.66 -12.03
N ARG A 220 -11.60 12.50 -12.32
CA ARG A 220 -11.01 12.13 -13.61
C ARG A 220 -11.22 10.65 -13.92
N PRO A 221 -11.29 10.24 -15.21
CA PRO A 221 -11.34 8.83 -15.56
C PRO A 221 -10.11 8.07 -15.07
N ILE A 222 -10.32 6.93 -14.40
CA ILE A 222 -9.25 6.03 -13.96
C ILE A 222 -9.42 4.66 -14.60
N ALA A 223 -8.34 3.90 -14.77
CA ALA A 223 -8.41 2.45 -14.98
C ALA A 223 -8.09 1.75 -13.65
N ILE A 224 -8.63 0.55 -13.44
CA ILE A 224 -8.43 -0.23 -12.22
C ILE A 224 -7.89 -1.63 -12.56
N ASP A 225 -6.96 -2.13 -11.74
CA ASP A 225 -6.54 -3.54 -11.79
C ASP A 225 -7.42 -4.42 -10.86
N GLY A 226 -8.23 -3.78 -10.00
CA GLY A 226 -9.16 -4.47 -9.13
C GLY A 226 -9.91 -3.53 -8.18
N TYR A 227 -10.68 -4.14 -7.29
CA TYR A 227 -11.36 -3.49 -6.18
C TYR A 227 -11.32 -4.39 -4.94
N ALA A 228 -11.57 -3.84 -3.76
CA ALA A 228 -11.72 -4.61 -2.54
C ALA A 228 -12.96 -4.15 -1.77
N LEU A 229 -13.62 -5.10 -1.11
CA LEU A 229 -14.72 -4.86 -0.19
C LEU A 229 -14.29 -5.28 1.22
N THR A 230 -14.67 -4.48 2.23
CA THR A 230 -14.40 -4.80 3.64
C THR A 230 -15.71 -4.97 4.38
N SER A 231 -15.85 -6.09 5.10
CA SER A 231 -17.03 -6.33 5.94
C SER A 231 -17.06 -5.39 7.15
N ALA A 232 -18.25 -4.94 7.53
CA ALA A 232 -18.52 -4.10 8.72
C ALA A 232 -18.21 -4.80 10.07
N ASN A 233 -18.75 -4.32 11.19
CA ASN A 233 -18.41 -4.78 12.55
C ASN A 233 -19.35 -5.81 13.19
N ASP A 234 -20.61 -5.97 12.76
CA ASP A 234 -21.64 -6.68 13.54
C ASP A 234 -22.23 -7.94 12.86
N PHE A 235 -23.15 -7.80 11.89
CA PHE A 235 -23.98 -8.89 11.36
C PHE A 235 -23.50 -9.38 9.99
N GLN A 236 -23.07 -10.64 9.92
CA GLN A 236 -22.54 -11.27 8.71
C GLN A 236 -23.56 -11.37 7.58
N GLU A 237 -24.82 -11.64 7.93
CA GLU A 237 -25.91 -11.77 6.97
C GLU A 237 -26.20 -10.47 6.21
N ARG A 238 -25.76 -9.32 6.71
CA ARG A 238 -25.95 -8.02 6.07
C ARG A 238 -24.88 -7.71 5.02
N ASP A 239 -23.76 -8.42 5.02
CA ASP A 239 -22.69 -8.21 4.04
C ASP A 239 -23.15 -8.70 2.65
N PRO A 240 -22.74 -8.04 1.54
CA PRO A 240 -23.17 -8.44 0.20
C PRO A 240 -22.66 -9.85 -0.16
N ALA A 241 -23.52 -10.66 -0.76
CA ALA A 241 -23.20 -12.01 -1.24
C ALA A 241 -23.22 -12.12 -2.77
N GLU A 242 -23.94 -11.21 -3.44
CA GLU A 242 -23.98 -11.11 -4.91
C GLU A 242 -23.94 -9.66 -5.36
N TRP A 243 -23.12 -9.35 -6.36
CA TRP A 243 -23.07 -8.01 -6.94
C TRP A 243 -22.54 -8.01 -8.38
N THR A 244 -22.73 -6.87 -9.03
CA THR A 244 -22.10 -6.55 -10.31
C THR A 244 -21.34 -5.24 -10.17
N LEU A 245 -20.05 -5.24 -10.53
CA LEU A 245 -19.29 -4.02 -10.71
C LEU A 245 -19.46 -3.55 -12.16
N GLN A 246 -19.88 -2.31 -12.34
CA GLN A 246 -20.06 -1.69 -13.64
C GLN A 246 -19.28 -0.38 -13.72
N ALA A 247 -18.91 0.02 -14.93
CA ALA A 247 -18.26 1.30 -15.18
C ALA A 247 -18.90 2.06 -16.35
N SER A 248 -18.77 3.39 -16.33
CA SER A 248 -19.38 4.28 -17.31
C SER A 248 -18.57 5.57 -17.46
N ASN A 249 -18.69 6.22 -18.61
CA ASN A 249 -18.16 7.58 -18.84
C ASN A 249 -19.25 8.66 -18.82
N ASP A 250 -20.52 8.30 -18.91
CA ASP A 250 -21.66 9.23 -18.98
C ASP A 250 -22.68 9.05 -17.85
N GLY A 251 -22.48 8.04 -16.99
CA GLY A 251 -23.39 7.65 -15.91
C GLY A 251 -24.70 7.01 -16.39
N LYS A 252 -24.86 6.75 -17.69
CA LYS A 252 -26.09 6.24 -18.31
C LYS A 252 -25.86 4.89 -18.99
N GLN A 253 -24.83 4.78 -19.81
CA GLN A 253 -24.43 3.54 -20.46
C GLN A 253 -23.35 2.86 -19.61
N TRP A 254 -23.64 1.63 -19.19
CA TRP A 254 -22.80 0.90 -18.24
C TRP A 254 -22.22 -0.36 -18.87
N VAL A 255 -20.90 -0.53 -18.72
CA VAL A 255 -20.18 -1.76 -19.06
C VAL A 255 -19.97 -2.56 -17.79
N THR A 256 -20.32 -3.85 -17.80
CA THR A 256 -20.04 -4.75 -16.68
C THR A 256 -18.56 -5.12 -16.67
N LEU A 257 -17.88 -4.86 -15.55
CA LEU A 257 -16.48 -5.21 -15.35
C LEU A 257 -16.30 -6.51 -14.56
N ASP A 258 -17.20 -6.78 -13.61
CA ASP A 258 -17.15 -8.00 -12.78
C ASP A 258 -18.55 -8.41 -12.31
N THR A 259 -18.74 -9.70 -12.04
CA THR A 259 -19.95 -10.26 -11.43
C THR A 259 -19.58 -11.35 -10.44
N ARG A 260 -20.07 -11.20 -9.21
CA ARG A 260 -19.81 -12.13 -8.11
C ARG A 260 -21.11 -12.68 -7.55
N LYS A 261 -21.07 -13.94 -7.14
CA LYS A 261 -22.19 -14.65 -6.51
C LYS A 261 -21.69 -15.62 -5.45
N GLY A 262 -22.45 -15.76 -4.37
CA GLY A 262 -22.14 -16.69 -3.29
C GLY A 262 -20.90 -16.29 -2.48
N GLU A 263 -20.50 -15.03 -2.52
CA GLU A 263 -19.37 -14.53 -1.74
C GLU A 263 -19.72 -14.49 -0.25
N GLN A 264 -18.72 -14.67 0.60
CA GLN A 264 -18.89 -14.72 2.05
C GLN A 264 -17.73 -14.02 2.76
N PHE A 265 -18.08 -13.12 3.68
CA PHE A 265 -17.16 -12.52 4.62
C PHE A 265 -17.26 -13.30 5.93
N ARG A 266 -16.34 -14.23 6.17
CA ARG A 266 -16.37 -15.15 7.32
C ARG A 266 -16.13 -14.42 8.63
N TYR A 267 -15.25 -13.43 8.61
CA TYR A 267 -14.91 -12.62 9.79
C TYR A 267 -15.28 -11.15 9.57
N ARG A 268 -15.32 -10.40 10.67
CA ARG A 268 -15.57 -8.96 10.65
C ARG A 268 -14.29 -8.22 10.24
N TYR A 269 -14.45 -7.07 9.60
CA TYR A 269 -13.33 -6.29 9.05
C TYR A 269 -12.54 -7.04 7.96
N GLN A 270 -13.14 -8.08 7.37
CA GLN A 270 -12.50 -8.90 6.34
C GLN A 270 -12.45 -8.13 5.04
N ARG A 271 -11.23 -7.80 4.61
CA ARG A 271 -10.96 -7.20 3.31
C ARG A 271 -10.77 -8.28 2.25
N THR A 272 -11.62 -8.29 1.24
CA THR A 272 -11.53 -9.22 0.12
C THR A 272 -11.30 -8.45 -1.18
N GLY A 273 -10.16 -8.71 -1.82
CA GLY A 273 -9.82 -8.14 -3.12
C GLY A 273 -10.32 -8.99 -4.28
N TYR A 274 -10.63 -8.31 -5.39
CA TYR A 274 -11.12 -8.87 -6.64
C TYR A 274 -10.39 -8.21 -7.81
N SER A 275 -9.72 -9.00 -8.63
CA SER A 275 -9.04 -8.52 -9.83
C SER A 275 -10.05 -8.18 -10.93
N VAL A 276 -9.74 -7.17 -11.73
CA VAL A 276 -10.51 -6.74 -12.91
C VAL A 276 -9.55 -6.64 -14.09
N ARG A 277 -9.94 -7.21 -15.24
CA ARG A 277 -9.15 -7.17 -16.47
C ARG A 277 -9.72 -6.13 -17.44
N SER A 278 -9.33 -4.87 -17.25
CA SER A 278 -9.70 -3.78 -18.17
C SER A 278 -8.65 -2.67 -18.16
N ASP A 279 -8.21 -2.24 -19.34
CA ASP A 279 -7.32 -1.08 -19.51
C ASP A 279 -8.09 0.21 -19.78
N ALA A 280 -9.40 0.13 -20.00
CA ALA A 280 -10.25 1.28 -20.26
C ALA A 280 -10.41 2.15 -19.01
N LYS A 281 -10.32 3.47 -19.20
CA LYS A 281 -10.53 4.47 -18.15
C LYS A 281 -12.00 4.88 -18.08
N TYR A 282 -12.55 4.96 -16.88
CA TYR A 282 -13.95 5.34 -16.63
C TYR A 282 -14.07 6.42 -15.55
N SER A 283 -15.00 7.36 -15.74
CA SER A 283 -15.34 8.37 -14.73
C SER A 283 -16.27 7.87 -13.64
N TYR A 284 -17.05 6.83 -13.92
CA TYR A 284 -18.04 6.28 -13.00
C TYR A 284 -17.79 4.80 -12.76
N TYR A 285 -17.89 4.40 -11.50
CA TYR A 285 -17.93 3.00 -11.08
C TYR A 285 -19.14 2.79 -10.19
N LYS A 286 -19.89 1.72 -10.43
CA LYS A 286 -21.08 1.38 -9.66
C LYS A 286 -20.99 -0.06 -9.19
N LEU A 287 -21.07 -0.24 -7.88
CA LEU A 287 -21.25 -1.54 -7.26
C LEU A 287 -22.76 -1.75 -7.01
N ASP A 288 -23.38 -2.62 -7.81
CA ASP A 288 -24.78 -2.99 -7.69
C ASP A 288 -24.89 -4.29 -6.87
N MET A 289 -25.19 -4.17 -5.58
CA MET A 289 -25.27 -5.26 -4.60
C MET A 289 -26.69 -5.82 -4.57
N LYS A 290 -26.83 -7.02 -5.14
CA LYS A 290 -28.12 -7.60 -5.52
C LYS A 290 -28.74 -8.46 -4.43
N ALA A 291 -27.91 -9.05 -3.57
CA ALA A 291 -28.37 -9.93 -2.51
C ALA A 291 -27.37 -10.00 -1.34
N ASN A 292 -27.91 -10.34 -0.19
CA ASN A 292 -27.21 -10.75 1.01
C ASN A 292 -28.03 -11.82 1.76
N GLY A 293 -27.53 -12.28 2.91
CA GLY A 293 -28.19 -13.26 3.77
C GLY A 293 -29.30 -12.70 4.65
N GLY A 294 -29.46 -11.37 4.74
CA GLY A 294 -30.33 -10.67 5.68
C GLY A 294 -31.41 -9.80 5.02
N ASN A 295 -31.84 -8.76 5.74
CA ASN A 295 -32.85 -7.77 5.30
C ASN A 295 -32.30 -6.35 5.17
N GLU A 296 -31.06 -6.13 5.62
CA GLU A 296 -30.35 -4.84 5.62
C GLU A 296 -28.98 -5.09 5.00
N LEU A 297 -28.39 -4.09 4.35
CA LEU A 297 -27.13 -4.21 3.63
C LEU A 297 -26.09 -3.29 4.25
N GLN A 298 -24.88 -3.81 4.47
CA GLN A 298 -23.77 -3.04 5.02
C GLN A 298 -22.42 -3.36 4.38
N LEU A 299 -21.50 -2.39 4.47
CA LEU A 299 -20.08 -2.53 4.15
C LEU A 299 -19.29 -1.52 4.98
N ALA A 300 -18.07 -1.90 5.39
CA ALA A 300 -17.13 -0.94 5.96
C ALA A 300 -16.54 -0.07 4.86
N GLU A 301 -15.91 -0.69 3.86
CA GLU A 301 -15.10 0.03 2.87
C GLU A 301 -15.25 -0.56 1.46
N ILE A 302 -15.10 0.29 0.45
CA ILE A 302 -14.96 -0.06 -0.96
C ILE A 302 -13.72 0.65 -1.50
N GLU A 303 -12.66 -0.12 -1.74
CA GLU A 303 -11.41 0.39 -2.29
C GLU A 303 -11.32 0.07 -3.78
N PHE A 304 -11.00 1.05 -4.62
CA PHE A 304 -10.58 0.82 -6.00
C PHE A 304 -9.07 0.81 -6.08
N ILE A 305 -8.50 -0.08 -6.88
CA ILE A 305 -7.06 -0.25 -7.02
C ILE A 305 -6.66 0.28 -8.39
N PRO A 306 -6.17 1.53 -8.49
CA PRO A 306 -5.90 2.16 -9.78
C PRO A 306 -4.72 1.50 -10.48
N LYS A 307 -4.89 1.27 -11.78
CA LYS A 307 -3.85 0.68 -12.64
C LYS A 307 -2.67 1.61 -12.86
N ASP A 308 -2.91 2.92 -12.84
CA ASP A 308 -1.91 3.91 -13.24
C ASP A 308 -0.76 4.04 -12.21
N SER A 309 -0.88 3.49 -11.00
CA SER A 309 0.18 3.56 -9.99
C SER A 309 1.51 2.97 -10.54
N PRO A 310 2.73 3.48 -10.17
CA PRO A 310 4.06 3.03 -10.67
C PRO A 310 4.42 1.57 -10.31
N LEU A 311 3.40 0.78 -9.98
CA LEU A 311 3.35 -0.65 -9.73
C LEU A 311 4.17 -1.47 -10.71
N GLN A 312 4.30 -1.07 -11.98
CA GLN A 312 5.02 -1.87 -12.96
C GLN A 312 6.55 -1.89 -12.75
N SER A 313 7.13 -0.89 -12.08
CA SER A 313 8.58 -0.88 -11.81
C SER A 313 8.94 -1.41 -10.41
N ILE A 314 7.95 -1.59 -9.52
CA ILE A 314 8.18 -1.90 -8.11
C ILE A 314 7.62 -3.28 -7.75
N VAL A 315 6.40 -3.65 -8.18
CA VAL A 315 5.76 -4.93 -7.82
C VAL A 315 6.58 -6.12 -8.34
N PRO A 316 6.84 -7.16 -7.51
CA PRO A 316 7.67 -8.28 -7.94
C PRO A 316 7.02 -9.10 -9.06
N SER A 317 7.86 -9.77 -9.84
CA SER A 317 7.38 -10.87 -10.67
C SER A 317 6.90 -12.01 -9.77
N ILE A 318 5.66 -12.47 -9.96
CA ILE A 318 5.10 -13.61 -9.23
C ILE A 318 5.23 -14.86 -10.09
N GLU A 319 5.85 -15.90 -9.56
CA GLU A 319 5.88 -17.23 -10.15
C GLU A 319 5.18 -18.23 -9.23
N ILE A 320 4.34 -19.10 -9.78
CA ILE A 320 3.63 -20.13 -9.02
C ILE A 320 4.06 -21.50 -9.55
N ARG A 321 4.51 -22.38 -8.65
CA ARG A 321 5.00 -23.71 -8.96
C ARG A 321 4.27 -24.73 -8.11
N ASN A 322 3.33 -25.43 -8.74
CA ASN A 322 2.73 -26.61 -8.15
C ASN A 322 3.67 -27.80 -8.32
N MET A 323 4.27 -28.24 -7.21
CA MET A 323 5.20 -29.37 -7.14
C MET A 323 4.58 -30.60 -6.48
N ASP A 324 3.28 -30.57 -6.20
CA ASP A 324 2.58 -31.66 -5.54
C ASP A 324 2.24 -32.79 -6.52
N ALA A 325 3.01 -33.89 -6.42
CA ALA A 325 2.77 -35.10 -7.20
C ALA A 325 1.51 -35.89 -6.78
N GLN A 326 0.96 -35.66 -5.59
CA GLN A 326 -0.27 -36.30 -5.08
C GLN A 326 -1.54 -35.64 -5.64
N GLY A 327 -1.40 -34.47 -6.28
CA GLY A 327 -2.50 -33.79 -6.96
C GLY A 327 -3.46 -33.01 -6.06
N ASN A 328 -3.13 -32.81 -4.77
CA ASN A 328 -3.88 -31.90 -3.90
C ASN A 328 -3.59 -30.43 -4.24
N GLY A 329 -2.44 -30.13 -4.85
CA GLY A 329 -2.07 -28.76 -5.24
C GLY A 329 -3.08 -28.07 -6.17
N LYS A 330 -3.88 -28.85 -6.93
CA LYS A 330 -4.98 -28.31 -7.76
C LYS A 330 -6.03 -27.53 -6.95
N LEU A 331 -6.14 -27.81 -5.65
CA LEU A 331 -7.05 -27.13 -4.73
C LEU A 331 -6.68 -25.64 -4.61
N PHE A 332 -5.39 -25.30 -4.69
CA PHE A 332 -4.94 -23.90 -4.74
C PHE A 332 -5.47 -23.20 -5.99
N ASP A 333 -5.26 -23.79 -7.17
CA ASP A 333 -5.68 -23.23 -8.45
C ASP A 333 -7.20 -23.07 -8.54
N GLN A 334 -7.95 -24.04 -7.98
CA GLN A 334 -9.42 -23.99 -7.91
C GLN A 334 -9.93 -22.87 -7.01
N ALA A 335 -9.27 -22.63 -5.88
CA ALA A 335 -9.66 -21.61 -4.93
C ALA A 335 -9.19 -20.20 -5.32
N LEU A 336 -8.10 -20.11 -6.08
CA LEU A 336 -7.49 -18.83 -6.47
C LEU A 336 -7.01 -18.84 -7.93
N PRO A 337 -7.94 -18.83 -8.91
CA PRO A 337 -7.61 -18.94 -10.33
C PRO A 337 -6.81 -17.75 -10.90
N ASP A 338 -6.87 -16.59 -10.25
CA ASP A 338 -6.11 -15.36 -10.59
C ASP A 338 -5.02 -15.08 -9.53
N ALA A 339 -4.35 -16.13 -9.06
CA ALA A 339 -3.43 -16.04 -7.91
C ALA A 339 -2.31 -15.01 -8.10
N GLN A 340 -1.74 -14.86 -9.29
CA GLN A 340 -0.66 -13.90 -9.51
C GLN A 340 -1.13 -12.46 -9.26
N GLU A 341 -2.27 -12.07 -9.82
CA GLU A 341 -2.89 -10.77 -9.63
C GLU A 341 -3.28 -10.58 -8.16
N GLN A 342 -3.88 -11.59 -7.54
CA GLN A 342 -4.27 -11.53 -6.14
C GLN A 342 -3.08 -11.30 -5.21
N ILE A 343 -1.96 -11.98 -5.43
CA ILE A 343 -0.73 -11.83 -4.64
C ILE A 343 -0.18 -10.41 -4.79
N LYS A 344 -0.21 -9.84 -6.00
CA LYS A 344 0.17 -8.44 -6.20
C LYS A 344 -0.72 -7.50 -5.38
N LEU A 345 -2.04 -7.71 -5.37
CA LEU A 345 -2.96 -6.91 -4.56
C LEU A 345 -2.69 -7.04 -3.05
N ILE A 346 -2.29 -8.23 -2.58
CA ILE A 346 -1.87 -8.45 -1.19
C ILE A 346 -0.62 -7.63 -0.90
N ILE A 347 0.42 -7.74 -1.71
CA ILE A 347 1.69 -7.02 -1.52
C ILE A 347 1.48 -5.51 -1.46
N LEU A 348 0.60 -4.96 -2.31
CA LEU A 348 0.26 -3.53 -2.23
C LEU A 348 -0.38 -3.14 -0.91
N LYS A 349 -1.26 -3.99 -0.38
CA LYS A 349 -1.87 -3.74 0.92
C LYS A 349 -0.86 -3.92 2.06
N LEU A 350 0.07 -4.88 1.96
CA LEU A 350 1.18 -5.03 2.90
C LEU A 350 2.02 -3.75 2.94
N ASN A 351 2.41 -3.22 1.78
CA ASN A 351 3.23 -2.02 1.71
C ASN A 351 2.51 -0.79 2.27
N GLU A 352 1.21 -0.66 2.00
CA GLU A 352 0.38 0.37 2.60
C GLU A 352 0.42 0.31 4.14
N ILE A 353 0.28 -0.89 4.72
CA ILE A 353 0.25 -1.05 6.19
C ILE A 353 1.66 -0.91 6.81
N LEU A 354 2.68 -1.53 6.21
CA LEU A 354 4.05 -1.60 6.75
C LEU A 354 4.84 -0.31 6.52
N TYR A 355 4.53 0.43 5.45
CA TYR A 355 5.32 1.58 4.99
C TYR A 355 4.52 2.86 4.78
N GLY A 356 3.19 2.81 4.90
CA GLY A 356 2.30 3.95 4.75
C GLY A 356 1.93 4.28 3.31
N HIS A 357 2.40 3.50 2.33
CA HIS A 357 2.06 3.72 0.92
C HIS A 357 2.24 2.43 0.08
N PRO A 358 1.28 2.06 -0.80
CA PRO A 358 1.33 0.80 -1.57
C PRO A 358 2.56 0.64 -2.49
N ASN A 359 3.15 1.75 -2.92
CA ASN A 359 4.35 1.79 -3.76
C ASN A 359 5.67 1.94 -3.00
N ARG A 360 5.63 2.01 -1.67
CA ARG A 360 6.84 2.11 -0.87
C ARG A 360 7.29 0.71 -0.50
N MET A 361 8.38 0.25 -1.12
CA MET A 361 9.02 -1.03 -0.83
C MET A 361 10.44 -0.76 -0.36
N ASP A 362 10.58 -0.52 0.94
CA ASP A 362 11.88 -0.26 1.58
C ASP A 362 12.70 -1.57 1.62
N VAL A 363 12.05 -2.71 1.88
CA VAL A 363 12.61 -4.06 1.69
C VAL A 363 11.64 -4.99 0.97
N GLY A 364 12.17 -6.00 0.28
CA GLY A 364 11.37 -7.03 -0.38
C GLY A 364 12.05 -7.62 -1.61
N PRO A 365 11.69 -8.84 -2.01
CA PRO A 365 12.30 -9.50 -3.16
C PRO A 365 11.75 -8.92 -4.48
N LYS A 366 12.59 -8.79 -5.52
CA LYS A 366 12.13 -8.42 -6.89
C LYS A 366 11.32 -9.53 -7.56
N LYS A 367 11.39 -10.74 -7.02
CA LYS A 367 10.67 -11.92 -7.51
C LYS A 367 10.17 -12.73 -6.31
N VAL A 368 8.88 -13.06 -6.33
CA VAL A 368 8.26 -13.96 -5.34
C VAL A 368 7.92 -15.26 -6.03
N VAL A 369 8.32 -16.39 -5.44
CA VAL A 369 7.94 -17.72 -5.91
C VAL A 369 7.02 -18.40 -4.90
N ILE A 370 5.81 -18.75 -5.31
CA ILE A 370 4.88 -19.55 -4.52
C ILE A 370 5.04 -21.01 -4.90
N PHE A 371 5.39 -21.85 -3.94
CA PHE A 371 5.42 -23.30 -4.10
C PHE A 371 4.21 -23.94 -3.45
N ILE A 372 3.57 -24.87 -4.16
CA ILE A 372 2.57 -25.77 -3.58
C ILE A 372 3.20 -27.15 -3.49
N LYS A 373 3.40 -27.67 -2.28
CA LYS A 373 4.13 -28.93 -2.03
C LYS A 373 3.36 -29.87 -1.12
N ASP A 374 3.55 -31.18 -1.34
CA ASP A 374 3.08 -32.22 -0.42
C ASP A 374 4.01 -32.32 0.78
N GLU A 375 3.78 -31.48 1.80
CA GLU A 375 4.56 -31.45 3.03
C GLU A 375 3.68 -31.26 4.27
N ASP A 376 4.23 -31.56 5.45
CA ASP A 376 3.54 -31.31 6.71
C ASP A 376 3.57 -29.82 7.09
N GLY A 377 2.71 -29.41 8.01
CA GLY A 377 2.55 -28.00 8.39
C GLY A 377 1.55 -27.24 7.51
N VAL A 378 1.53 -25.91 7.65
CA VAL A 378 0.59 -25.02 6.95
C VAL A 378 1.29 -24.34 5.77
N ALA A 379 2.29 -23.52 6.08
CA ALA A 379 3.11 -22.79 5.13
C ALA A 379 4.39 -22.29 5.81
N TRP A 380 5.31 -21.75 5.02
CA TRP A 380 6.48 -20.99 5.50
C TRP A 380 7.00 -20.07 4.40
N ALA A 381 7.72 -19.02 4.79
CA ALA A 381 8.35 -18.06 3.89
C ALA A 381 9.82 -17.79 4.22
N GLY A 382 10.56 -17.34 3.22
CA GLY A 382 11.94 -16.88 3.39
C GLY A 382 12.69 -16.81 2.06
N GLY A 383 13.66 -15.92 1.90
CA GLY A 383 14.49 -15.85 0.67
C GLY A 383 13.70 -15.56 -0.62
N GLY A 384 12.58 -14.85 -0.52
CA GLY A 384 11.73 -14.50 -1.68
C GLY A 384 10.80 -15.62 -2.15
N GLN A 385 10.57 -16.65 -1.34
CA GLN A 385 9.62 -17.71 -1.63
C GLN A 385 8.63 -17.89 -0.48
N VAL A 386 7.44 -18.39 -0.83
CA VAL A 386 6.43 -18.91 0.10
C VAL A 386 6.12 -20.33 -0.33
N THR A 387 6.12 -21.27 0.61
CA THR A 387 5.64 -22.63 0.38
C THR A 387 4.34 -22.84 1.12
N ILE A 388 3.32 -23.36 0.44
CA ILE A 388 2.02 -23.71 1.02
C ILE A 388 1.85 -25.23 0.94
N SER A 389 1.50 -25.85 2.07
CA SER A 389 1.26 -27.29 2.17
C SER A 389 -0.03 -27.68 1.45
N SER A 390 0.06 -28.57 0.46
CA SER A 390 -1.10 -29.16 -0.19
C SER A 390 -1.84 -30.16 0.72
N ARG A 391 -1.17 -30.72 1.74
CA ARG A 391 -1.81 -31.54 2.79
C ARG A 391 -2.75 -30.69 3.63
N HIS A 392 -2.31 -29.48 4.01
CA HIS A 392 -3.16 -28.53 4.71
C HIS A 392 -4.36 -28.11 3.86
N LEU A 393 -4.15 -27.78 2.58
CA LEU A 393 -5.25 -27.43 1.67
C LEU A 393 -6.29 -28.56 1.57
N LYS A 394 -5.84 -29.83 1.53
CA LYS A 394 -6.74 -30.99 1.55
C LYS A 394 -7.52 -31.06 2.87
N ASN A 395 -6.88 -30.88 4.02
CA ASN A 395 -7.55 -30.90 5.31
C ASN A 395 -8.62 -29.79 5.41
N VAL A 396 -8.28 -28.59 4.94
CA VAL A 396 -9.19 -27.44 4.88
C VAL A 396 -10.36 -27.73 3.95
N SER A 397 -10.12 -28.35 2.78
CA SER A 397 -11.18 -28.72 1.83
C SER A 397 -12.20 -29.73 2.39
N ASN A 398 -11.81 -30.50 3.41
CA ASN A 398 -12.68 -31.44 4.13
C ASN A 398 -13.38 -30.79 5.34
N SER A 399 -13.14 -29.50 5.58
CA SER A 399 -13.69 -28.74 6.70
C SER A 399 -14.77 -27.74 6.21
N ASN A 400 -15.37 -27.01 7.15
CA ASN A 400 -16.31 -25.92 6.85
C ASN A 400 -15.60 -24.58 6.54
N THR A 401 -14.27 -24.57 6.37
CA THR A 401 -13.51 -23.36 6.03
C THR A 401 -13.40 -23.21 4.52
N PRO A 402 -13.92 -22.11 3.92
CA PRO A 402 -13.74 -21.86 2.50
C PRO A 402 -12.26 -21.82 2.14
N LEU A 403 -11.84 -22.65 1.21
CA LEU A 403 -10.42 -22.83 0.89
C LEU A 403 -9.75 -21.52 0.44
N ARG A 404 -10.46 -20.70 -0.34
CA ARG A 404 -9.97 -19.37 -0.75
C ARG A 404 -9.67 -18.47 0.45
N HIS A 405 -10.52 -18.49 1.47
CA HIS A 405 -10.32 -17.70 2.68
C HIS A 405 -9.03 -18.10 3.38
N GLU A 406 -8.80 -19.39 3.57
CA GLU A 406 -7.59 -19.89 4.21
C GLU A 406 -6.32 -19.55 3.42
N ILE A 407 -6.34 -19.74 2.10
CA ILE A 407 -5.21 -19.41 1.24
C ILE A 407 -4.86 -17.92 1.33
N LEU A 408 -5.86 -17.04 1.31
CA LEU A 408 -5.63 -15.59 1.45
C LEU A 408 -5.04 -15.24 2.82
N GLY A 409 -5.54 -15.84 3.90
CA GLY A 409 -5.00 -15.67 5.24
C GLY A 409 -3.54 -16.10 5.35
N ILE A 410 -3.20 -17.27 4.78
CA ILE A 410 -1.81 -17.76 4.68
C ILE A 410 -0.96 -16.78 3.89
N LEU A 411 -1.42 -16.30 2.72
CA LEU A 411 -0.65 -15.38 1.91
C LEU A 411 -0.39 -14.04 2.62
N TYR A 412 -1.37 -13.47 3.34
CA TYR A 412 -1.12 -12.26 4.14
C TYR A 412 -0.08 -12.50 5.22
N HIS A 413 -0.12 -13.63 5.92
CA HIS A 413 0.87 -13.99 6.94
C HIS A 413 2.27 -14.15 6.34
N GLU A 414 2.41 -15.09 5.40
CA GLU A 414 3.70 -15.53 4.87
C GLU A 414 4.37 -14.47 3.99
N LEU A 415 3.60 -13.69 3.22
CA LEU A 415 4.18 -12.59 2.48
C LEU A 415 4.67 -11.48 3.43
N THR A 416 4.06 -11.30 4.61
CA THR A 416 4.56 -10.31 5.57
C THR A 416 6.02 -10.59 5.95
N HIS A 417 6.40 -11.86 6.17
CA HIS A 417 7.79 -12.25 6.43
C HIS A 417 8.78 -11.87 5.31
N LEU A 418 8.31 -11.69 4.07
CA LEU A 418 9.15 -11.23 2.97
C LEU A 418 9.33 -9.70 2.91
N TYR A 419 8.45 -8.94 3.57
CA TYR A 419 8.36 -7.48 3.45
C TYR A 419 8.51 -6.75 4.78
N GLN A 420 8.32 -7.37 5.94
CA GLN A 420 8.58 -6.73 7.23
C GLN A 420 10.08 -6.60 7.47
N LEU A 421 10.45 -5.66 8.32
CA LEU A 421 11.79 -5.66 8.91
C LEU A 421 11.85 -6.72 10.02
N ASP A 422 13.02 -7.32 10.19
CA ASP A 422 13.32 -8.31 11.21
C ASP A 422 14.68 -7.95 11.79
N ASP A 423 14.81 -7.78 13.10
CA ASP A 423 16.06 -7.38 13.77
C ASP A 423 17.11 -8.52 13.83
N ASP A 424 17.03 -9.49 12.90
CA ASP A 424 17.88 -10.70 12.77
C ASP A 424 18.06 -11.51 14.08
N ARG A 425 17.11 -11.36 15.01
CA ARG A 425 17.11 -11.97 16.36
C ARG A 425 15.86 -12.80 16.61
N TYR A 426 15.45 -13.55 15.59
CA TYR A 426 14.24 -14.38 15.63
C TYR A 426 14.20 -15.31 16.87
N GLY A 427 15.35 -15.78 17.36
CA GLY A 427 15.43 -16.60 18.58
C GLY A 427 14.94 -15.88 19.85
N GLU A 428 15.17 -14.58 19.95
CA GLU A 428 14.81 -13.75 21.10
C GLU A 428 13.48 -13.01 20.92
N ILE A 429 13.18 -12.57 19.69
CA ILE A 429 12.02 -11.72 19.37
C ILE A 429 11.04 -12.38 18.39
N GLY A 430 11.08 -13.70 18.21
CA GLY A 430 10.19 -14.40 17.28
C GLY A 430 8.70 -14.14 17.52
N TYR A 431 8.30 -13.82 18.76
CA TYR A 431 6.93 -13.40 19.06
C TYR A 431 6.56 -12.04 18.46
N MET A 432 7.52 -11.13 18.26
CA MET A 432 7.31 -9.87 17.53
C MET A 432 7.19 -10.14 16.04
N ILE A 433 8.04 -11.01 15.49
CA ILE A 433 8.08 -11.32 14.06
C ILE A 433 6.79 -12.04 13.63
N GLU A 434 6.43 -13.14 14.30
CA GLU A 434 5.17 -13.84 14.05
C GLU A 434 3.96 -12.99 14.46
N GLY A 435 4.07 -12.22 15.54
CA GLY A 435 3.02 -11.30 15.98
C GLY A 435 2.71 -10.22 14.95
N MET A 436 3.72 -9.70 14.23
CA MET A 436 3.53 -8.75 13.14
C MET A 436 2.80 -9.38 11.95
N ALA A 437 3.22 -10.57 11.52
CA ALA A 437 2.56 -11.32 10.44
C ALA A 437 1.09 -11.63 10.77
N ASP A 438 0.82 -12.07 12.01
CA ASP A 438 -0.54 -12.25 12.52
C ASP A 438 -1.31 -10.93 12.57
N ALA A 439 -0.71 -9.85 13.07
CA ALA A 439 -1.35 -8.55 13.15
C ALA A 439 -1.83 -8.07 11.77
N ILE A 440 -1.01 -8.24 10.74
CA ILE A 440 -1.39 -7.94 9.35
C ILE A 440 -2.59 -8.80 8.94
N ARG A 441 -2.50 -10.13 9.09
CA ARG A 441 -3.58 -11.07 8.78
C ARG A 441 -4.89 -10.71 9.49
N PHE A 442 -4.81 -10.23 10.74
CA PHE A 442 -5.98 -9.92 11.55
C PHE A 442 -6.56 -8.55 11.19
N LYS A 443 -5.69 -7.57 10.89
CA LYS A 443 -6.09 -6.24 10.43
C LYS A 443 -6.86 -6.30 9.12
N VAL A 444 -6.55 -7.25 8.23
CA VAL A 444 -7.32 -7.49 7.00
C VAL A 444 -8.44 -8.53 7.16
N GLY A 445 -8.70 -9.00 8.40
CA GLY A 445 -9.83 -9.84 8.78
C GLY A 445 -9.81 -11.29 8.27
N TYR A 446 -8.63 -11.91 8.19
CA TYR A 446 -8.48 -13.36 7.92
C TYR A 446 -8.23 -14.19 9.20
N HIS A 447 -8.75 -13.72 10.33
CA HIS A 447 -8.78 -14.42 11.61
C HIS A 447 -9.97 -13.93 12.46
N ASP A 448 -10.55 -14.82 13.28
CA ASP A 448 -11.55 -14.43 14.29
C ASP A 448 -10.90 -13.71 15.47
N ARG A 449 -10.59 -12.44 15.30
CA ARG A 449 -9.92 -11.65 16.34
C ARG A 449 -10.87 -11.21 17.48
N LEU A 450 -12.18 -11.31 17.27
CA LEU A 450 -13.20 -10.91 18.25
C LEU A 450 -13.60 -12.05 19.20
N ALA A 451 -13.30 -13.30 18.84
CA ALA A 451 -13.47 -14.45 19.71
C ALA A 451 -12.43 -14.57 20.83
N VAL A 452 -11.40 -13.72 20.86
CA VAL A 452 -10.35 -13.76 21.90
C VAL A 452 -10.94 -13.45 23.28
N ARG A 453 -10.41 -14.13 24.29
CA ARG A 453 -10.82 -14.03 25.71
C ARG A 453 -9.66 -13.59 26.57
N LYS A 454 -9.96 -13.09 27.78
CA LYS A 454 -8.93 -12.73 28.76
C LYS A 454 -8.03 -13.93 29.08
N GLY A 455 -6.73 -13.67 29.23
CA GLY A 455 -5.70 -14.65 29.52
C GLY A 455 -4.42 -14.45 28.69
N GLY A 456 -3.43 -15.29 28.99
CA GLY A 456 -2.13 -15.31 28.30
C GLY A 456 -1.24 -14.11 28.62
N THR A 457 -0.23 -13.93 27.77
CA THR A 457 0.69 -12.80 27.75
C THR A 457 0.86 -12.28 26.32
N TRP A 458 1.25 -11.02 26.19
CA TRP A 458 1.53 -10.37 24.92
C TRP A 458 2.71 -10.97 24.13
N LYS A 459 3.35 -12.02 24.67
CA LYS A 459 4.40 -12.83 24.01
C LYS A 459 3.93 -14.21 23.55
N ASP A 460 2.65 -14.55 23.70
CA ASP A 460 2.13 -15.89 23.35
C ASP A 460 2.01 -16.11 21.82
N SER A 461 2.69 -15.29 21.00
CA SER A 461 2.72 -15.31 19.54
C SER A 461 1.33 -15.53 18.94
N TYR A 462 1.14 -16.69 18.30
CA TYR A 462 0.01 -17.09 17.47
C TYR A 462 -1.35 -16.67 18.03
N GLY A 463 -2.04 -15.78 17.33
CA GLY A 463 -3.38 -15.32 17.70
C GLY A 463 -3.42 -14.24 18.79
N VAL A 464 -2.48 -14.27 19.75
CA VAL A 464 -2.52 -13.41 20.94
C VAL A 464 -1.78 -12.10 20.71
N THR A 465 -0.52 -12.19 20.29
CA THR A 465 0.38 -11.05 20.14
C THR A 465 -0.06 -10.16 18.99
N GLY A 466 -0.42 -10.75 17.85
CA GLY A 466 -0.93 -10.00 16.70
C GLY A 466 -2.22 -9.25 17.00
N ASN A 467 -3.15 -9.85 17.76
CA ASN A 467 -4.40 -9.16 18.09
C ASN A 467 -4.17 -7.97 19.03
N PHE A 468 -3.21 -8.09 19.95
CA PHE A 468 -2.78 -6.98 20.79
C PHE A 468 -2.17 -5.83 19.97
N PHE A 469 -1.32 -6.11 18.99
CA PHE A 469 -0.74 -5.07 18.15
C PHE A 469 -1.81 -4.32 17.34
N VAL A 470 -2.79 -5.06 16.81
CA VAL A 470 -3.90 -4.42 16.10
C VAL A 470 -4.76 -3.59 17.04
N TRP A 471 -4.99 -4.04 18.27
CA TRP A 471 -5.70 -3.24 19.28
C TRP A 471 -4.96 -1.92 19.58
N ILE A 472 -3.63 -1.94 19.72
CA ILE A 472 -2.83 -0.71 19.91
C ILE A 472 -2.99 0.21 18.71
N ASP A 473 -2.87 -0.32 17.49
CA ASP A 473 -3.00 0.45 16.26
C ASP A 473 -4.36 1.14 16.15
N GLU A 474 -5.44 0.46 16.53
CA GLU A 474 -6.81 0.99 16.45
C GLU A 474 -7.17 1.96 17.60
N HIS A 475 -6.66 1.73 18.83
CA HIS A 475 -7.17 2.41 20.03
C HIS A 475 -6.16 3.36 20.69
N LYS A 476 -4.87 3.24 20.37
CA LYS A 476 -3.79 3.96 21.05
C LYS A 476 -2.99 4.83 20.10
N ARG A 477 -2.59 4.26 18.96
CA ARG A 477 -1.69 4.92 18.02
C ARG A 477 -2.02 4.47 16.59
N PRO A 478 -2.92 5.19 15.87
CA PRO A 478 -3.12 4.94 14.45
C PRO A 478 -1.79 5.03 13.68
N GLY A 479 -1.44 3.96 12.97
CA GLY A 479 -0.13 3.83 12.31
C GLY A 479 0.92 3.08 13.13
N PHE A 480 0.57 2.56 14.31
CA PHE A 480 1.47 1.78 15.17
C PHE A 480 2.12 0.62 14.44
N LEU A 481 1.40 -0.14 13.58
CA LEU A 481 2.01 -1.27 12.88
C LEU A 481 3.16 -0.83 11.94
N GLN A 482 3.00 0.32 11.29
CA GLN A 482 4.03 0.92 10.44
C GLN A 482 5.26 1.31 11.28
N GLU A 483 5.03 2.01 12.39
CA GLU A 483 6.09 2.49 13.29
C GLU A 483 6.80 1.32 13.99
N LEU A 484 6.05 0.29 14.39
CA LEU A 484 6.58 -0.92 14.98
C LEU A 484 7.43 -1.70 13.96
N ASN A 485 6.96 -1.85 12.72
CA ASN A 485 7.75 -2.45 11.65
C ASN A 485 9.07 -1.69 11.45
N GLN A 486 9.04 -0.35 11.41
CA GLN A 486 10.26 0.46 11.28
C GLN A 486 11.26 0.28 12.43
N SER A 487 10.77 0.00 13.64
CA SER A 487 11.63 -0.26 14.79
C SER A 487 12.37 -1.60 14.72
N LEU A 488 11.90 -2.56 13.91
CA LEU A 488 12.50 -3.88 13.75
C LEU A 488 13.63 -3.90 12.70
N SER A 489 14.27 -2.75 12.48
CA SER A 489 15.32 -2.61 11.45
C SER A 489 16.54 -3.48 11.84
N PRO A 490 16.96 -4.52 11.06
CA PRO A 490 18.16 -5.38 11.29
C PRO A 490 19.54 -4.70 11.22
N PHE A 491 19.54 -3.43 11.46
CA PHE A 491 20.10 -2.54 10.48
C PHE A 491 20.56 -1.27 11.21
N ASP A 492 19.93 -1.02 12.35
CA ASP A 492 20.33 0.03 13.24
C ASP A 492 21.46 -0.28 14.20
N GLY A 493 21.89 -1.54 14.24
CA GLY A 493 22.82 -2.00 15.26
C GLY A 493 22.26 -1.84 16.67
N VAL A 494 20.93 -1.59 16.79
CA VAL A 494 20.23 -1.44 18.05
C VAL A 494 19.37 -2.67 18.21
N GLU A 495 19.78 -3.51 19.15
CA GLU A 495 18.95 -4.64 19.56
C GLU A 495 17.55 -4.15 20.01
N TRP A 496 16.55 -4.54 19.23
CA TRP A 496 15.14 -4.29 19.53
C TRP A 496 14.79 -4.75 20.95
N ASN A 497 14.02 -3.92 21.66
CA ASN A 497 13.49 -4.26 22.97
C ASN A 497 12.16 -3.57 23.25
N GLU A 498 11.51 -3.99 24.34
CA GLU A 498 10.14 -3.62 24.67
C GLU A 498 9.93 -2.13 24.98
N SER A 499 11.01 -1.36 25.22
CA SER A 499 10.90 0.09 25.42
C SER A 499 10.35 0.83 24.19
N VAL A 500 10.40 0.19 23.01
CA VAL A 500 9.78 0.70 21.77
C VAL A 500 8.29 1.00 21.97
N PHE A 501 7.55 0.17 22.73
CA PHE A 501 6.13 0.43 23.00
C PHE A 501 5.93 1.77 23.71
N GLN A 502 6.75 2.05 24.72
CA GLN A 502 6.74 3.32 25.46
C GLN A 502 7.13 4.50 24.55
N LYS A 503 8.14 4.33 23.68
CA LYS A 503 8.56 5.36 22.73
C LYS A 503 7.44 5.72 21.75
N LEU A 504 6.73 4.72 21.23
CA LEU A 504 5.70 4.90 20.20
C LEU A 504 4.35 5.37 20.76
N THR A 505 3.96 4.86 21.92
CA THR A 505 2.60 5.04 22.45
C THR A 505 2.53 5.96 23.67
N GLY A 506 3.66 6.24 24.31
CA GLY A 506 3.71 6.92 25.60
C GLY A 506 3.36 6.03 26.80
N SER A 507 3.13 4.73 26.60
CA SER A 507 2.85 3.74 27.66
C SER A 507 3.69 2.47 27.48
N ASP A 508 4.13 1.87 28.59
CA ASP A 508 4.88 0.63 28.56
C ASP A 508 4.00 -0.56 28.14
N VAL A 509 4.64 -1.62 27.64
CA VAL A 509 3.94 -2.78 27.08
C VAL A 509 3.04 -3.49 28.09
N LEU A 510 3.40 -3.52 29.38
CA LEU A 510 2.59 -4.17 30.41
C LEU A 510 1.33 -3.35 30.73
N SER A 511 1.46 -2.03 30.80
CA SER A 511 0.32 -1.12 30.94
C SER A 511 -0.66 -1.26 29.76
N LEU A 512 -0.15 -1.25 28.53
CA LEU A 512 -0.94 -1.48 27.32
C LEU A 512 -1.62 -2.84 27.34
N TRP A 513 -0.89 -3.90 27.71
CA TRP A 513 -1.44 -5.25 27.79
C TRP A 513 -2.58 -5.35 28.82
N ASN A 514 -2.41 -4.73 29.99
CA ASN A 514 -3.46 -4.70 31.02
C ASN A 514 -4.71 -3.93 30.56
N GLU A 515 -4.56 -2.90 29.75
CA GLU A 515 -5.69 -2.21 29.11
C GLU A 515 -6.38 -3.08 28.06
N TYR A 516 -5.61 -3.73 27.19
CA TYR A 516 -6.14 -4.67 26.21
C TYR A 516 -6.92 -5.80 26.89
N GLN A 517 -6.35 -6.43 27.93
CA GLN A 517 -7.03 -7.48 28.70
C GLN A 517 -8.32 -6.99 29.36
N ARG A 518 -8.41 -5.72 29.77
CA ARG A 518 -9.67 -5.14 30.29
C ARG A 518 -10.71 -4.92 29.20
N SER A 519 -10.29 -4.71 27.95
CA SER A 519 -11.20 -4.55 26.81
C SER A 519 -11.82 -5.86 26.32
N LEU A 520 -11.17 -6.99 26.61
CA LEU A 520 -11.65 -8.31 26.18
C LEU A 520 -12.84 -8.81 27.02
N PRO A 521 -13.74 -9.62 26.44
CA PRO A 521 -14.78 -10.31 27.18
C PRO A 521 -14.19 -11.31 28.20
N ASN A 522 -14.90 -11.53 29.31
CA ASN A 522 -14.52 -12.54 30.31
C ASN A 522 -14.46 -13.94 29.68
N PRO A 523 -13.59 -14.84 30.20
CA PRO A 523 -13.42 -16.21 29.70
C PRO A 523 -14.72 -17.00 29.60
#